data_AF-A0A0F9MVZ3-F1
#
_entry.id   AF-A0A0F9MVZ3-F1
#
_cell.length_a   1.000
_cell.length_b   1.000
_cell.length_c   1.000
_cell.angle_alpha   90.00
_cell.angle_beta   90.00
_cell.angle_gamma   90.00
#
_symmetry.space_group_name_H-M   'P 1'
#
loop_
_entity.id
_entity.type
_entity.pdbx_description
1 polymer ?
#
loop_
_entity_poly.entity_id
_entity_poly.type
_entity_poly.pdbx_seq_one_letter_code
_entity_poly.pdbx_strand_id
1 'polypeptide(L)'
;MQEFDTIRPYSDEETGPAIHRLVNDHEFLNTVGRFKSPALARWAAQREGRAKDGLDFTDPAIIKMFYMSCKKNGLSFAEAMNKLRIVPVSISYEYDPCDGDKARELETKARAGSYKKAEGEDTEQIMKGLTGFKGHVHVHFGAPITDAPESAKDLAAGIDREVHANYHLHASNLVAYEMRGLHQQGINGLEAVRNSVVTAQNLSAEDVEVARTEMERRLEACDPAIRPYLLDMYSNPVQTALDAHTLRNVPD
;
A
#
# COMPACT_ATOMS: atom_id res chain seq x y z
N MET A 1 -8.78 -19.29 23.25
CA MET A 1 -7.80 -18.60 22.38
C MET A 1 -7.53 -19.59 21.26
N GLN A 2 -8.04 -19.35 20.04
CA GLN A 2 -7.71 -20.22 18.92
C GLN A 2 -6.22 -20.05 18.61
N GLU A 3 -5.48 -21.16 18.53
CA GLU A 3 -4.08 -21.14 18.07
C GLU A 3 -4.07 -20.67 16.61
N PHE A 4 -3.39 -19.56 16.35
CA PHE A 4 -3.10 -19.13 14.99
C PHE A 4 -1.82 -19.81 14.54
N ASP A 5 -1.85 -20.43 13.36
CA ASP A 5 -0.64 -20.98 12.74
C ASP A 5 0.38 -19.87 12.49
N THR A 6 1.66 -20.24 12.54
CA THR A 6 2.78 -19.32 12.29
C THR A 6 2.66 -18.75 10.88
N ILE A 7 2.72 -17.43 10.74
CA ILE A 7 2.63 -16.75 9.43
C ILE A 7 3.82 -17.21 8.58
N ARG A 8 3.53 -17.93 7.49
CA ARG A 8 4.50 -18.35 6.47
C ARG A 8 3.89 -18.22 5.07
N PRO A 9 4.72 -18.14 4.01
CA PRO A 9 4.25 -18.23 2.64
C PRO A 9 3.48 -19.53 2.38
N TYR A 10 2.42 -19.44 1.57
CA TYR A 10 1.70 -20.60 1.04
C TYR A 10 2.53 -21.23 -0.07
N SER A 11 2.60 -22.55 -0.11
CA SER A 11 3.14 -23.28 -1.27
C SER A 11 2.11 -23.34 -2.41
N ASP A 12 2.56 -23.63 -3.63
CA ASP A 12 1.69 -23.75 -4.81
C ASP A 12 0.59 -24.82 -4.60
N GLU A 13 0.92 -25.91 -3.91
CA GLU A 13 0.00 -27.01 -3.60
C GLU A 13 -1.09 -26.61 -2.58
N GLU A 14 -0.77 -25.68 -1.67
CA GLU A 14 -1.69 -25.18 -0.64
C GLU A 14 -2.58 -24.04 -1.16
N THR A 15 -2.12 -23.34 -2.19
CA THR A 15 -2.78 -22.14 -2.73
C THR A 15 -4.16 -22.45 -3.30
N GLY A 16 -4.28 -23.50 -4.11
CA GLY A 16 -5.56 -23.91 -4.70
C GLY A 16 -6.64 -24.21 -3.66
N PRO A 17 -6.40 -25.11 -2.70
CA PRO A 17 -7.32 -25.40 -1.60
C PRO A 17 -7.63 -24.19 -0.71
N ALA A 18 -6.67 -23.30 -0.47
CA ALA A 18 -6.87 -22.08 0.32
C ALA A 18 -7.81 -21.09 -0.39
N ILE A 19 -7.59 -20.86 -1.69
CA ILE A 19 -8.48 -20.03 -2.53
C ILE A 19 -9.88 -20.66 -2.59
N HIS A 20 -9.99 -21.98 -2.75
CA HIS A 20 -11.28 -22.66 -2.77
C HIS A 20 -12.05 -22.50 -1.45
N ARG A 21 -11.36 -22.52 -0.30
CA ARG A 21 -11.97 -22.19 0.99
C ARG A 21 -12.43 -20.75 1.05
N LEU A 22 -11.59 -19.81 0.62
CA LEU A 22 -11.89 -18.37 0.62
C LEU A 22 -13.12 -18.05 -0.25
N VAL A 23 -13.19 -18.61 -1.46
CA VAL A 23 -14.30 -18.39 -2.41
C VAL A 23 -15.61 -19.02 -1.94
N ASN A 24 -15.57 -19.96 -0.99
CA ASN A 24 -16.77 -20.53 -0.38
C ASN A 24 -17.03 -20.01 1.04
N ASP A 25 -16.17 -19.14 1.56
CA ASP A 25 -16.30 -18.56 2.89
C ASP A 25 -17.34 -17.43 2.83
N HIS A 26 -18.45 -17.62 3.55
CA HIS A 26 -19.55 -16.65 3.55
C HIS A 26 -19.16 -15.29 4.13
N GLU A 27 -18.21 -15.22 5.06
CA GLU A 27 -17.74 -13.97 5.66
C GLU A 27 -16.82 -13.21 4.68
N PHE A 28 -15.93 -13.92 4.00
CA PHE A 28 -15.11 -13.38 2.92
C PHE A 28 -15.98 -12.92 1.74
N LEU A 29 -16.90 -13.77 1.27
CA LEU A 29 -17.84 -13.46 0.19
C LEU A 29 -18.78 -12.30 0.56
N ASN A 30 -19.22 -12.18 1.81
CA ASN A 30 -19.99 -11.03 2.27
C ASN A 30 -19.13 -9.77 2.32
N THR A 31 -17.85 -9.88 2.69
CA THR A 31 -16.90 -8.76 2.68
C THR A 31 -16.65 -8.28 1.25
N VAL A 32 -16.38 -9.18 0.31
CA VAL A 32 -16.28 -8.88 -1.13
C VAL A 32 -17.63 -8.42 -1.70
N GLY A 33 -18.75 -8.98 -1.24
CA GLY A 33 -20.10 -8.57 -1.60
C GLY A 33 -20.45 -7.16 -1.16
N ARG A 34 -19.88 -6.69 -0.04
CA ARG A 34 -19.96 -5.29 0.41
C ARG A 34 -19.19 -4.34 -0.52
N PHE A 35 -18.14 -4.80 -1.22
CA PHE A 35 -17.51 -4.05 -2.31
C PHE A 35 -18.42 -3.95 -3.54
N LYS A 36 -19.25 -4.97 -3.81
CA LYS A 36 -20.32 -4.93 -4.84
C LYS A 36 -21.54 -4.10 -4.46
N SER A 37 -21.60 -3.58 -3.23
CA SER A 37 -22.57 -2.59 -2.78
C SER A 37 -21.87 -1.22 -2.67
N PRO A 38 -21.88 -0.39 -3.73
CA PRO A 38 -21.14 0.88 -3.77
C PRO A 38 -21.52 1.82 -2.63
N ALA A 39 -22.72 1.65 -2.07
CA ALA A 39 -23.21 2.44 -0.95
C ALA A 39 -22.52 2.17 0.38
N LEU A 40 -21.64 1.16 0.54
CA LEU A 40 -20.78 1.00 1.72
C LEU A 40 -19.30 1.15 1.35
N ALA A 41 -18.90 0.69 0.16
CA ALA A 41 -17.54 0.90 -0.36
C ALA A 41 -17.20 2.39 -0.56
N ARG A 42 -18.19 3.23 -0.93
CA ARG A 42 -18.04 4.70 -0.95
C ARG A 42 -17.73 5.31 0.42
N TRP A 43 -18.12 4.64 1.52
CA TRP A 43 -17.90 5.14 2.89
C TRP A 43 -16.53 4.72 3.45
N ALA A 44 -15.88 3.74 2.81
CA ALA A 44 -14.54 3.26 3.16
C ALA A 44 -13.47 3.64 2.11
N ALA A 45 -13.81 4.52 1.15
CA ALA A 45 -12.83 5.08 0.22
C ALA A 45 -12.05 6.17 0.96
N GLN A 46 -10.80 5.87 1.37
CA GLN A 46 -9.98 6.83 2.12
C GLN A 46 -9.67 8.07 1.29
N ARG A 47 -9.06 7.89 0.12
CA ARG A 47 -8.73 8.98 -0.79
C ARG A 47 -8.69 8.44 -2.21
N GLU A 48 -9.31 9.14 -3.15
CA GLU A 48 -9.15 8.81 -4.57
C GLU A 48 -7.65 8.92 -4.93
N GLY A 49 -7.09 7.87 -5.55
CA GLY A 49 -5.70 7.89 -6.00
C GLY A 49 -4.66 7.36 -5.00
N ARG A 50 -5.02 7.04 -3.75
CA ARG A 50 -4.12 6.48 -2.72
C ARG A 50 -3.27 5.29 -3.20
N ALA A 51 -3.82 4.46 -4.08
CA ALA A 51 -3.15 3.27 -4.61
C ALA A 51 -2.51 3.49 -6.00
N LYS A 52 -2.43 4.73 -6.49
CA LYS A 52 -2.00 5.03 -7.88
C LYS A 52 -0.58 5.55 -7.98
N ASP A 53 -0.08 6.27 -6.99
CA ASP A 53 1.24 6.93 -7.01
C ASP A 53 2.19 6.39 -5.93
N GLY A 54 1.78 5.39 -5.15
CA GLY A 54 2.58 4.87 -4.04
C GLY A 54 2.63 5.78 -2.80
N LEU A 55 1.92 6.92 -2.80
CA LEU A 55 1.79 7.83 -1.66
C LEU A 55 0.52 7.51 -0.88
N ASP A 56 0.63 6.43 -0.11
CA ASP A 56 -0.45 5.92 0.72
C ASP A 56 -0.55 6.73 2.04
N PHE A 57 -1.45 7.71 2.11
CA PHE A 57 -1.73 8.45 3.36
C PHE A 57 -3.19 8.27 3.80
N THR A 58 -3.38 8.13 5.11
CA THR A 58 -4.68 7.97 5.76
C THR A 58 -5.45 9.29 5.73
N ASP A 59 -6.70 9.26 5.25
CA ASP A 59 -7.57 10.44 5.31
C ASP A 59 -8.18 10.59 6.72
N PRO A 60 -7.92 11.70 7.45
CA PRO A 60 -8.52 11.95 8.75
C PRO A 60 -10.06 11.97 8.75
N ALA A 61 -10.71 12.18 7.60
CA ALA A 61 -12.16 12.18 7.46
C ALA A 61 -12.78 10.83 7.86
N ILE A 62 -12.17 9.70 7.47
CA ILE A 62 -12.68 8.38 7.85
C ILE A 62 -12.60 8.17 9.36
N ILE A 63 -11.52 8.61 9.98
CA ILE A 63 -11.35 8.53 11.44
C ILE A 63 -12.43 9.36 12.15
N LYS A 64 -12.74 10.56 11.64
CA LYS A 64 -13.87 11.37 12.16
C LYS A 64 -15.19 10.63 12.00
N MET A 65 -15.42 9.93 10.89
CA MET A 65 -16.63 9.15 10.68
C MET A 65 -16.75 7.99 11.68
N PHE A 66 -15.66 7.28 11.97
CA PHE A 66 -15.64 6.26 13.03
C PHE A 66 -16.02 6.89 14.38
N TYR A 67 -15.41 8.02 14.74
CA TYR A 67 -15.76 8.71 15.98
C TYR A 67 -17.23 9.15 16.02
N MET A 68 -17.78 9.68 14.92
CA MET A 68 -19.20 10.07 14.85
C MET A 68 -20.15 8.90 15.12
N SER A 69 -19.78 7.68 14.73
CA SER A 69 -20.57 6.47 15.02
C SER A 69 -20.57 6.11 16.53
N CYS A 70 -19.50 6.45 17.25
CA CYS A 70 -19.33 6.19 18.68
C CYS A 70 -19.78 7.36 19.58
N LYS A 71 -19.90 8.58 19.02
CA LYS A 71 -20.16 9.82 19.77
C LYS A 71 -21.44 9.78 20.62
N LYS A 72 -22.44 8.99 20.22
CA LYS A 72 -23.68 8.80 20.97
C LYS A 72 -23.49 8.18 22.37
N ASN A 73 -22.31 7.61 22.64
CA ASN A 73 -21.97 6.94 23.89
C ASN A 73 -21.25 7.85 24.91
N GLY A 74 -21.08 9.15 24.62
CA GLY A 74 -20.46 10.12 25.53
C GLY A 74 -18.94 9.98 25.73
N LEU A 75 -18.27 9.16 24.91
CA LEU A 75 -16.83 8.93 24.96
C LEU A 75 -16.06 10.12 24.36
N SER A 76 -14.85 10.39 24.89
CA SER A 76 -13.88 11.25 24.21
C SER A 76 -13.46 10.64 22.86
N PHE A 77 -12.77 11.43 22.04
CA PHE A 77 -12.25 10.92 20.78
C PHE A 77 -11.21 9.82 21.04
N ALA A 78 -10.23 10.07 21.90
CA ALA A 78 -9.21 9.07 22.24
C ALA A 78 -9.83 7.79 22.83
N GLU A 79 -10.79 7.92 23.76
CA GLU A 79 -11.48 6.76 24.36
C GLU A 79 -12.20 5.92 23.31
N ALA A 80 -12.90 6.56 22.37
CA ALA A 80 -13.59 5.87 21.29
C ALA A 80 -12.59 5.15 20.37
N MET A 81 -11.50 5.81 19.98
CA MET A 81 -10.50 5.22 19.07
C MET A 81 -9.72 4.08 19.72
N ASN A 82 -9.36 4.19 21.01
CA ASN A 82 -8.70 3.12 21.76
C ASN A 82 -9.60 1.89 21.94
N LYS A 83 -10.92 2.07 22.04
CA LYS A 83 -11.87 0.95 22.06
C LYS A 83 -11.98 0.21 20.74
N LEU A 84 -11.72 0.87 19.61
CA LEU A 84 -11.72 0.22 18.30
C LEU A 84 -10.51 -0.70 18.10
N ARG A 85 -9.43 -0.53 18.89
CA ARG A 85 -8.20 -1.32 18.79
C ARG A 85 -7.68 -1.38 17.35
N ILE A 86 -7.53 -0.20 16.73
CA ILE A 86 -7.11 -0.06 15.34
C ILE A 86 -5.74 -0.73 15.16
N VAL A 87 -5.63 -1.65 14.20
CA VAL A 87 -4.38 -2.28 13.80
C VAL A 87 -3.98 -1.70 12.44
N PRO A 88 -2.86 -0.95 12.34
CA PRO A 88 -2.32 -0.53 11.06
C PRO A 88 -1.88 -1.74 10.24
N VAL A 89 -2.26 -1.80 8.96
CA VAL A 89 -1.92 -2.89 8.06
C VAL A 89 -1.38 -2.33 6.76
N SER A 90 -0.26 -2.90 6.29
CA SER A 90 0.31 -2.61 4.97
C SER A 90 0.33 -3.86 4.10
N ILE A 91 0.14 -3.69 2.79
CA ILE A 91 0.29 -4.75 1.79
C ILE A 91 1.26 -4.23 0.74
N SER A 92 2.38 -4.92 0.56
CA SER A 92 3.36 -4.61 -0.48
C SER A 92 3.39 -5.71 -1.52
N TYR A 93 3.24 -5.29 -2.78
CA TYR A 93 3.41 -6.14 -3.94
C TYR A 93 4.77 -5.82 -4.55
N GLU A 94 5.49 -6.85 -4.98
CA GLU A 94 6.72 -6.65 -5.74
C GLU A 94 6.42 -6.01 -7.10
N TYR A 95 5.31 -6.39 -7.71
CA TYR A 95 4.82 -5.79 -8.94
C TYR A 95 3.31 -5.53 -8.90
N ASP A 96 2.90 -4.39 -9.43
CA ASP A 96 1.50 -4.09 -9.67
C ASP A 96 1.13 -4.43 -11.12
N PRO A 97 0.21 -5.37 -11.39
CA PRO A 97 -0.25 -5.66 -12.74
C PRO A 97 -0.82 -4.45 -13.49
N CYS A 98 -1.33 -3.47 -12.75
CA CYS A 98 -2.00 -2.29 -13.30
C CYS A 98 -1.09 -1.03 -13.27
N ASP A 99 0.22 -1.17 -13.06
CA ASP A 99 1.15 -0.04 -13.00
C ASP A 99 1.13 0.85 -14.26
N GLY A 100 1.17 0.26 -15.45
CA GLY A 100 1.08 1.01 -16.70
C GLY A 100 -0.25 1.75 -16.89
N ASP A 101 -1.37 1.16 -16.43
CA ASP A 101 -2.69 1.78 -16.53
C ASP A 101 -2.81 2.97 -15.57
N LYS A 102 -2.33 2.79 -14.33
CA LYS A 102 -2.27 3.83 -13.31
C LYS A 102 -1.35 4.98 -13.73
N ALA A 103 -0.16 4.67 -14.26
CA ALA A 103 0.78 5.66 -14.75
C ALA A 103 0.20 6.50 -15.90
N ARG A 104 -0.53 5.86 -16.83
CA ARG A 104 -1.24 6.56 -17.92
C ARG A 104 -2.34 7.47 -17.41
N GLU A 105 -3.13 7.02 -16.45
CA GLU A 105 -4.16 7.85 -15.82
C GLU A 105 -3.53 9.07 -15.12
N LEU A 106 -2.46 8.88 -14.34
CA LEU A 106 -1.77 9.96 -13.64
C LEU A 106 -1.15 10.98 -14.62
N GLU A 107 -0.46 10.51 -15.66
CA GLU A 107 0.08 11.38 -16.72
C GLU A 107 -1.04 12.19 -17.38
N THR A 108 -2.14 11.53 -17.74
CA THR A 108 -3.24 12.21 -18.44
C THR A 108 -3.90 13.25 -17.54
N LYS A 109 -4.09 12.94 -16.25
CA LYS A 109 -4.59 13.93 -15.27
C LYS A 109 -3.63 15.10 -15.12
N ALA A 110 -2.32 14.85 -15.07
CA ALA A 110 -1.32 15.91 -14.95
C ALA A 110 -1.27 16.81 -16.20
N ARG A 111 -1.37 16.23 -17.40
CA ARG A 111 -1.30 16.95 -18.67
C ARG A 111 -2.62 17.63 -19.06
N ALA A 112 -3.76 16.98 -18.86
CA ALA A 112 -5.07 17.42 -19.34
C ALA A 112 -6.04 17.86 -18.23
N GLY A 113 -5.60 17.81 -16.96
CA GLY A 113 -6.39 18.19 -15.77
C GLY A 113 -7.46 17.18 -15.35
N SER A 114 -7.79 16.20 -16.20
CA SER A 114 -8.77 15.16 -15.90
C SER A 114 -8.51 13.91 -16.72
N TYR A 115 -9.01 12.77 -16.25
CA TYR A 115 -9.01 11.52 -16.97
C TYR A 115 -10.41 10.94 -16.96
N LYS A 116 -10.96 10.68 -18.15
CA LYS A 116 -12.26 10.04 -18.30
C LYS A 116 -12.02 8.59 -18.66
N LYS A 117 -12.36 7.69 -17.73
CA LYS A 117 -12.28 6.25 -17.94
C LYS A 117 -13.16 5.81 -19.11
N ALA A 118 -12.66 4.88 -19.90
CA ALA A 118 -13.44 4.21 -20.92
C ALA A 118 -14.50 3.30 -20.30
N GLU A 119 -15.55 2.99 -21.06
CA GLU A 119 -16.55 2.01 -20.62
C GLU A 119 -15.89 0.63 -20.48
N GLY A 120 -16.10 -0.03 -19.33
CA GLY A 120 -15.50 -1.34 -19.04
C GLY A 120 -14.08 -1.31 -18.45
N GLU A 121 -13.39 -0.17 -18.50
CA GLU A 121 -11.99 -0.04 -18.03
C GLU A 121 -11.80 -0.48 -16.57
N ASP A 122 -12.70 -0.09 -15.67
CA ASP A 122 -12.63 -0.49 -14.27
C ASP A 122 -12.75 -2.00 -14.08
N THR A 123 -13.62 -2.66 -14.85
CA THR A 123 -13.79 -4.11 -14.80
C THR A 123 -12.53 -4.82 -15.28
N GLU A 124 -11.93 -4.33 -16.37
CA GLU A 124 -10.69 -4.87 -16.92
C GLU A 124 -9.52 -4.70 -15.95
N GLN A 125 -9.37 -3.51 -15.35
CA GLN A 125 -8.33 -3.25 -14.37
C GLN A 125 -8.50 -4.07 -13.09
N ILE A 126 -9.73 -4.30 -12.63
CA ILE A 126 -9.99 -5.19 -11.49
C ILE A 126 -9.56 -6.61 -11.83
N MET A 127 -9.97 -7.13 -13.00
CA MET A 127 -9.60 -8.48 -13.43
C MET A 127 -8.09 -8.62 -13.56
N LYS A 128 -7.44 -7.67 -14.22
CA LYS A 128 -5.98 -7.61 -14.39
C LYS A 128 -5.26 -7.54 -13.04
N GLY A 129 -5.75 -6.70 -12.14
CA GLY A 129 -5.23 -6.58 -10.77
C GLY A 129 -5.39 -7.87 -9.97
N LEU A 130 -6.47 -8.63 -10.17
CA LEU A 130 -6.71 -9.90 -9.49
C LEU A 130 -5.83 -11.04 -10.04
N THR A 131 -5.79 -11.20 -11.36
CA THR A 131 -5.18 -12.36 -12.02
C THR A 131 -3.73 -12.14 -12.45
N GLY A 132 -3.26 -10.89 -12.53
CA GLY A 132 -1.91 -10.56 -12.94
C GLY A 132 -0.86 -10.98 -11.91
N PHE A 133 0.35 -11.26 -12.42
CA PHE A 133 1.52 -11.61 -11.61
C PHE A 133 1.96 -10.43 -10.74
N LYS A 134 2.13 -10.68 -9.43
CA LYS A 134 2.45 -9.66 -8.41
C LYS A 134 3.85 -9.82 -7.81
N GLY A 135 4.60 -10.84 -8.24
CA GLY A 135 5.80 -11.29 -7.54
C GLY A 135 5.49 -11.66 -6.09
N HIS A 136 6.43 -11.34 -5.19
CA HIS A 136 6.23 -11.54 -3.77
C HIS A 136 5.21 -10.54 -3.20
N VAL A 137 4.32 -11.05 -2.35
CA VAL A 137 3.33 -10.25 -1.65
C VAL A 137 3.60 -10.37 -0.16
N HIS A 138 3.76 -9.23 0.51
CA HIS A 138 3.94 -9.18 1.95
C HIS A 138 2.81 -8.38 2.60
N VAL A 139 2.23 -8.95 3.65
CA VAL A 139 1.22 -8.28 4.48
C VAL A 139 1.82 -8.07 5.86
N HIS A 140 1.94 -6.81 6.28
CA HIS A 140 2.40 -6.47 7.62
C HIS A 140 1.22 -6.08 8.50
N PHE A 141 1.16 -6.64 9.70
CA PHE A 141 0.24 -6.22 10.76
C PHE A 141 1.04 -5.52 11.85
N GLY A 142 0.74 -4.24 12.09
CA GLY A 142 1.33 -3.47 13.17
C GLY A 142 0.76 -3.85 14.54
N ALA A 143 1.26 -3.18 15.58
CA ALA A 143 0.67 -3.31 16.91
C ALA A 143 -0.70 -2.59 16.96
N PRO A 144 -1.67 -3.11 17.75
CA PRO A 144 -2.90 -2.37 18.02
C PRO A 144 -2.60 -1.02 18.68
N ILE A 145 -3.19 0.06 18.16
CA ILE A 145 -3.10 1.39 18.76
C ILE A 145 -3.90 1.39 20.07
N THR A 146 -3.25 1.78 21.17
CA THR A 146 -3.84 1.80 22.52
C THR A 146 -3.74 3.16 23.23
N ASP A 147 -3.09 4.12 22.59
CA ASP A 147 -2.75 5.46 23.04
C ASP A 147 -3.17 6.51 22.01
N ALA A 148 -4.34 6.33 21.41
CA ALA A 148 -4.86 7.22 20.37
C ALA A 148 -4.90 8.69 20.85
N PRO A 149 -4.42 9.65 20.03
CA PRO A 149 -4.50 11.07 20.35
C PRO A 149 -5.94 11.58 20.24
N GLU A 150 -6.22 12.79 20.76
CA GLU A 150 -7.56 13.40 20.74
C GLU A 150 -7.95 14.02 19.38
N SER A 151 -7.14 13.82 18.34
CA SER A 151 -7.29 14.43 17.03
C SER A 151 -7.21 13.40 15.93
N ALA A 152 -8.19 13.44 15.01
CA ALA A 152 -8.20 12.58 13.83
C ALA A 152 -6.99 12.81 12.91
N LYS A 153 -6.47 14.04 12.86
CA LYS A 153 -5.27 14.35 12.06
C LYS A 153 -4.04 13.65 12.64
N ASP A 154 -3.89 13.71 13.95
CA ASP A 154 -2.72 13.15 14.63
C ASP A 154 -2.79 11.63 14.67
N LEU A 155 -4.00 11.05 14.81
CA LEU A 155 -4.19 9.60 14.69
C LEU A 155 -3.90 9.11 13.26
N ALA A 156 -4.32 9.84 12.22
CA ALA A 156 -3.96 9.52 10.84
C ALA A 156 -2.44 9.52 10.64
N ALA A 157 -1.76 10.57 11.11
CA ALA A 157 -0.30 10.66 11.02
C ALA A 157 0.42 9.54 11.78
N GLY A 158 -0.13 9.10 12.93
CA GLY A 158 0.37 7.94 13.67
C GLY A 158 0.20 6.63 12.89
N ILE A 159 -0.98 6.41 12.29
CA ILE A 159 -1.24 5.24 11.42
C ILE A 159 -0.28 5.24 10.22
N ASP A 160 -0.13 6.38 9.54
CA ASP A 160 0.75 6.52 8.38
C ASP A 160 2.19 6.18 8.74
N ARG A 161 2.68 6.69 9.88
CA ARG A 161 4.02 6.38 10.38
C ARG A 161 4.23 4.88 10.60
N GLU A 162 3.26 4.19 11.22
CA GLU A 162 3.33 2.75 11.42
C GLU A 162 3.25 1.96 10.10
N VAL A 163 2.40 2.38 9.16
CA VAL A 163 2.27 1.74 7.84
C VAL A 163 3.54 1.90 7.02
N HIS A 164 4.11 3.12 6.97
CA HIS A 164 5.30 3.43 6.16
C HIS A 164 6.57 2.84 6.73
N ALA A 165 6.79 2.94 8.05
CA ALA A 165 7.99 2.38 8.68
C ALA A 165 8.02 0.84 8.66
N ASN A 166 6.87 0.20 8.44
CA ASN A 166 6.78 -1.25 8.29
C ASN A 166 6.35 -1.66 6.88
N TYR A 167 6.39 -0.74 5.91
CA TYR A 167 6.15 -1.07 4.51
C TYR A 167 7.33 -1.91 4.02
N HIS A 168 7.03 -3.13 3.59
CA HIS A 168 8.05 -4.09 3.25
C HIS A 168 8.51 -3.88 1.81
N LEU A 169 9.67 -3.22 1.65
CA LEU A 169 10.19 -2.83 0.35
C LEU A 169 10.85 -4.01 -0.38
N HIS A 170 10.45 -4.19 -1.64
CA HIS A 170 11.02 -5.19 -2.55
C HIS A 170 12.15 -4.58 -3.39
N ALA A 171 12.90 -5.44 -4.10
CA ALA A 171 13.96 -5.00 -5.01
C ALA A 171 13.44 -4.04 -6.09
N SER A 172 12.22 -4.25 -6.59
CA SER A 172 11.56 -3.36 -7.55
C SER A 172 11.41 -1.93 -7.03
N ASN A 173 11.09 -1.74 -5.74
CA ASN A 173 10.98 -0.41 -5.12
C ASN A 173 12.33 0.30 -5.10
N LEU A 174 13.36 -0.40 -4.66
CA LEU A 174 14.71 0.14 -4.53
C LEU A 174 15.33 0.48 -5.89
N VAL A 175 15.15 -0.39 -6.88
CA VAL A 175 15.60 -0.14 -8.26
C VAL A 175 14.84 1.04 -8.86
N ALA A 176 13.52 1.12 -8.69
CA ALA A 176 12.77 2.26 -9.19
C ALA A 176 13.21 3.57 -8.53
N TYR A 177 13.50 3.55 -7.22
CA TYR A 177 14.02 4.71 -6.49
C TYR A 177 15.38 5.17 -7.04
N GLU A 178 16.28 4.24 -7.34
CA GLU A 178 17.56 4.55 -8.01
C GLU A 178 17.36 5.09 -9.43
N MET A 179 16.56 4.41 -10.26
CA MET A 179 16.26 4.83 -11.64
C MET A 179 15.60 6.19 -11.71
N ARG A 180 14.74 6.52 -10.73
CA ARG A 180 14.04 7.79 -10.67
C ARG A 180 15.00 8.96 -10.46
N GLY A 181 16.10 8.73 -9.73
CA GLY A 181 17.18 9.70 -9.51
C GLY A 181 16.78 10.96 -8.74
N LEU A 182 15.56 11.02 -8.20
CA LEU A 182 15.05 12.12 -7.39
C LEU A 182 15.37 11.89 -5.92
N HIS A 183 16.66 11.86 -5.57
CA HIS A 183 17.09 11.74 -4.18
C HIS A 183 16.94 13.09 -3.48
N GLN A 184 16.04 13.19 -2.48
CA GLN A 184 16.17 14.25 -1.49
C GLN A 184 17.46 14.03 -0.70
N GLN A 185 18.16 15.12 -0.37
CA GLN A 185 19.54 15.09 0.09
C GLN A 185 19.76 14.22 1.33
N GLY A 186 20.77 13.34 1.28
CA GLY A 186 21.41 12.79 2.49
C GLY A 186 21.71 11.29 2.47
N ILE A 187 20.92 10.46 1.75
CA ILE A 187 21.15 9.02 1.67
C ILE A 187 21.57 8.65 0.24
N ASN A 188 22.88 8.55 0.04
CA ASN A 188 23.47 8.14 -1.23
C ASN A 188 23.75 6.64 -1.19
N GLY A 189 23.10 5.89 -2.10
CA GLY A 189 23.39 4.48 -2.35
C GLY A 189 22.34 3.50 -1.81
N LEU A 190 22.04 2.47 -2.62
CA LEU A 190 21.05 1.43 -2.36
C LEU A 190 21.24 0.73 -1.00
N GLU A 191 22.50 0.51 -0.62
CA GLU A 191 22.88 -0.10 0.65
C GLU A 191 22.50 0.77 1.86
N ALA A 192 22.69 2.10 1.76
CA ALA A 192 22.34 3.00 2.85
C ALA A 192 20.81 3.08 3.05
N VAL A 193 20.05 3.05 1.95
CA VAL A 193 18.58 2.94 1.99
C VAL A 193 18.17 1.61 2.60
N ARG A 194 18.72 0.48 2.11
CA ARG A 194 18.41 -0.87 2.59
C ARG A 194 18.61 -1.02 4.09
N ASN A 195 19.68 -0.44 4.63
CA ASN A 195 20.00 -0.52 6.05
C ASN A 195 19.09 0.37 6.92
N SER A 196 18.34 1.30 6.32
CA SER A 196 17.51 2.28 7.03
C SER A 196 16.02 1.91 7.03
N VAL A 197 15.60 0.88 6.28
CA VAL A 197 14.19 0.54 6.05
C VAL A 197 13.94 -0.96 6.16
N VAL A 198 12.68 -1.36 6.38
CA VAL A 198 12.28 -2.77 6.33
C VAL A 198 12.28 -3.25 4.88
N THR A 199 13.07 -4.28 4.61
CA THR A 199 13.22 -4.85 3.26
C THR A 199 12.98 -6.36 3.25
N ALA A 200 12.73 -6.91 2.07
CA ALA A 200 12.63 -8.34 1.88
C ALA A 200 13.89 -9.09 2.30
N GLN A 201 13.70 -10.21 3.01
CA GLN A 201 14.78 -11.02 3.58
C GLN A 201 15.77 -11.53 2.52
N ASN A 202 15.40 -11.52 1.24
CA ASN A 202 16.19 -11.93 0.09
C ASN A 202 16.38 -10.74 -0.88
N LEU A 203 17.25 -9.81 -0.53
CA LEU A 203 17.69 -8.72 -1.40
C LEU A 203 19.15 -8.93 -1.78
N SER A 204 19.41 -10.04 -2.47
CA SER A 204 20.73 -10.33 -3.03
C SER A 204 21.00 -9.41 -4.22
N ALA A 205 22.27 -9.30 -4.63
CA ALA A 205 22.63 -8.56 -5.83
C ALA A 205 21.96 -9.12 -7.10
N GLU A 206 21.68 -10.43 -7.11
CA GLU A 206 20.97 -11.11 -8.21
C GLU A 206 19.50 -10.66 -8.25
N ASP A 207 18.82 -10.59 -7.10
CA ASP A 207 17.42 -10.15 -7.01
C ASP A 207 17.27 -8.69 -7.50
N VAL A 208 18.24 -7.83 -7.15
CA VAL A 208 18.28 -6.44 -7.63
C VAL A 208 18.42 -6.37 -9.15
N GLU A 209 19.27 -7.23 -9.74
CA GLU A 209 19.47 -7.25 -11.19
C GLU A 209 18.26 -7.81 -11.95
N VAL A 210 17.62 -8.85 -11.41
CA VAL A 210 16.34 -9.38 -11.93
C VAL A 210 15.27 -8.29 -11.87
N ALA A 211 15.14 -7.59 -10.74
CA ALA A 211 14.18 -6.51 -10.59
C ALA A 211 14.47 -5.34 -11.54
N ARG A 212 15.75 -5.04 -11.79
CA ARG A 212 16.18 -4.02 -12.77
C ARG A 212 15.78 -4.38 -14.18
N THR A 213 16.08 -5.60 -14.61
CA THR A 213 15.71 -6.10 -15.94
C THR A 213 14.20 -6.06 -16.14
N GLU A 214 13.41 -6.49 -15.15
CA GLU A 214 11.95 -6.46 -15.23
C GLU A 214 11.39 -5.04 -15.22
N MET A 215 11.98 -4.12 -14.44
CA MET A 215 11.58 -2.70 -14.43
C MET A 215 11.87 -2.05 -15.79
N GLU A 216 13.04 -2.28 -16.38
CA GLU A 216 13.38 -1.81 -17.72
C GLU A 216 12.38 -2.33 -18.77
N ARG A 217 12.09 -3.64 -18.74
CA ARG A 217 11.08 -4.25 -19.63
C ARG A 217 9.72 -3.57 -19.51
N ARG A 218 9.28 -3.22 -18.28
CA ARG A 218 8.01 -2.52 -18.03
C ARG A 218 8.02 -1.08 -18.54
N LEU A 219 9.14 -0.37 -18.38
CA LEU A 219 9.30 1.00 -18.89
C LEU A 219 9.34 1.02 -20.42
N GLU A 220 9.99 0.05 -21.05
CA GLU A 220 10.03 -0.09 -22.50
C GLU A 220 8.67 -0.42 -23.10
N ALA A 221 7.84 -1.18 -22.38
CA ALA A 221 6.49 -1.52 -22.78
C ALA A 221 5.49 -0.34 -22.74
N CYS A 222 5.89 0.82 -22.19
CA CYS A 222 5.02 1.98 -22.09
C CYS A 222 5.58 3.25 -22.74
N ASP A 223 4.67 4.20 -22.99
CA ASP A 223 5.00 5.50 -23.59
C ASP A 223 6.02 6.24 -22.70
N PRO A 224 7.09 6.83 -23.27
CA PRO A 224 8.06 7.62 -22.53
C PRO A 224 7.44 8.67 -21.57
N ALA A 225 6.29 9.25 -21.93
CA ALA A 225 5.60 10.25 -21.11
C ALA A 225 5.10 9.70 -19.77
N ILE A 226 4.76 8.40 -19.68
CA ILE A 226 4.20 7.81 -18.46
C ILE A 226 5.27 7.17 -17.56
N ARG A 227 6.47 6.92 -18.09
CA ARG A 227 7.59 6.29 -17.37
C ARG A 227 7.91 6.93 -16.01
N PRO A 228 7.94 8.27 -15.86
CA PRO A 228 8.16 8.89 -14.56
C PRO A 228 7.10 8.50 -13.52
N TYR A 229 5.83 8.45 -13.93
CA TYR A 229 4.71 8.09 -13.06
C TYR A 229 4.75 6.61 -12.67
N LEU A 230 5.17 5.73 -13.59
CA LEU A 230 5.38 4.32 -13.28
C LEU A 230 6.48 4.16 -12.24
N LEU A 231 7.63 4.82 -12.42
CA LEU A 231 8.71 4.81 -11.43
C LEU A 231 8.25 5.37 -10.08
N ASP A 232 7.52 6.48 -10.08
CA ASP A 232 7.02 7.13 -8.87
C ASP A 232 6.18 6.16 -8.01
N MET A 233 5.37 5.29 -8.63
CA MET A 233 4.60 4.26 -7.92
C MET A 233 5.45 3.35 -7.04
N TYR A 234 6.65 3.00 -7.50
CA TYR A 234 7.55 2.07 -6.82
C TYR A 234 8.57 2.80 -5.95
N SER A 235 8.97 4.02 -6.32
CA SER A 235 9.96 4.81 -5.57
C SER A 235 9.37 5.57 -4.39
N ASN A 236 8.12 6.05 -4.48
CA ASN A 236 7.49 6.81 -3.41
C ASN A 236 7.39 6.04 -2.07
N PRO A 237 7.07 4.72 -2.05
CA PRO A 237 7.12 3.93 -0.82
C PRO A 237 8.50 3.91 -0.15
N VAL A 238 9.59 4.01 -0.93
CA VAL A 238 10.95 4.11 -0.36
C VAL A 238 11.10 5.43 0.39
N GLN A 239 10.67 6.53 -0.21
CA GLN A 239 10.77 7.85 0.41
C GLN A 239 9.92 7.93 1.70
N THR A 240 8.67 7.46 1.66
CA THR A 240 7.80 7.51 2.85
C THR A 240 8.32 6.61 3.97
N ALA A 241 8.92 5.45 3.65
CA ALA A 241 9.60 4.61 4.65
C ALA A 241 10.79 5.35 5.28
N LEU A 242 11.66 5.99 4.48
CA LEU A 242 12.79 6.77 4.98
C LEU A 242 12.36 7.92 5.90
N ASP A 243 11.31 8.64 5.51
CA ASP A 243 10.75 9.73 6.31
C ASP A 243 10.23 9.21 7.66
N ALA A 244 9.52 8.07 7.64
CA ALA A 244 8.97 7.45 8.84
C ALA A 244 10.06 6.93 9.81
N HIS A 245 11.14 6.36 9.28
CA HIS A 245 12.30 5.93 10.08
C HIS A 245 13.11 7.11 10.63
N THR A 246 13.24 8.21 9.87
CA THR A 246 13.90 9.42 10.35
C THR A 246 13.17 10.01 11.55
N LEU A 247 11.84 10.09 11.49
CA LEU A 247 10.99 10.59 12.58
C LEU A 247 11.02 9.70 13.84
N ARG A 248 11.31 8.40 13.72
CA ARG A 248 11.51 7.50 14.88
C ARG A 248 12.85 7.71 15.58
N ASN A 249 13.85 8.23 14.88
CA ASN A 249 15.22 8.40 15.38
C ASN A 249 15.52 9.80 15.95
N VAL A 250 14.53 10.71 15.96
CA VAL A 250 14.67 12.01 16.64
C VAL A 250 14.43 11.79 18.14
N PRO A 251 15.42 12.08 19.02
CA PRO A 251 15.20 12.05 20.46
C PRO A 251 14.16 13.11 20.86
N ASP A 252 13.23 12.74 21.75
CA ASP A 252 12.28 13.67 22.40
C ASP A 252 12.98 14.85 23.09
#